data_AF-A0A7Y3CFE4-F1
#
_entry.id   AF-A0A7Y3CFE4-F1
#
_cell.length_a   1.000
_cell.length_b   1.000
_cell.length_c   1.000
_cell.angle_alpha   90.00
_cell.angle_beta   90.00
_cell.angle_gamma   90.00
#
_symmetry.space_group_name_H-M   'P 1'
#
loop_
_entity.id
_entity.type
_entity.pdbx_description
1 polymer ?
#
loop_
_entity_poly.entity_id
_entity_poly.type
_entity_poly.pdbx_seq_one_letter_code
_entity_poly.pdbx_strand_id
1 'polypeptide(L)'
;MTSYKEFAGKNIELAVKKACGKLKIDQEKIKYKVISHGSTGIFGLAGRKKAKIIVSVPEKEEAVKKQVKEKNLTEKIEINKNDTVNNEENQNESRTDSVLIGKEVLQKIIDSITADAKIEI
;
A
#
# COMPACT_ATOMS: atom_id res chain seq x y z
N MET A 1 4.60 14.94 -33.22
CA MET A 1 4.36 13.50 -32.93
C MET A 1 3.96 13.36 -31.47
N THR A 2 3.03 12.48 -31.07
CA THR A 2 2.71 12.29 -29.64
C THR A 2 3.82 11.49 -28.95
N SER A 3 4.56 12.13 -28.05
CA SER A 3 5.60 11.46 -27.26
C SER A 3 4.99 10.85 -26.00
N TYR A 4 5.40 9.63 -25.68
CA TYR A 4 4.99 8.93 -24.46
C TYR A 4 6.14 8.87 -23.47
N LYS A 5 5.86 9.18 -22.19
CA LYS A 5 6.84 9.08 -21.10
C LYS A 5 6.32 8.24 -19.96
N GLU A 6 7.16 7.34 -19.46
CA GLU A 6 6.83 6.47 -18.33
C GLU A 6 7.24 7.09 -16.99
N PHE A 7 6.39 6.91 -15.98
CA PHE A 7 6.61 7.38 -14.62
C PHE A 7 6.24 6.32 -13.61
N ALA A 8 7.06 6.21 -12.56
CA ALA A 8 6.87 5.24 -11.48
C ALA A 8 6.74 5.90 -10.09
N GLY A 9 5.78 5.41 -9.31
CA GLY A 9 5.44 5.88 -7.97
C GLY A 9 5.23 4.74 -6.98
N LYS A 10 5.06 5.05 -5.68
CA LYS A 10 4.58 4.04 -4.73
C LYS A 10 3.15 3.63 -5.13
N ASN A 11 2.29 4.62 -5.37
CA ASN A 11 0.93 4.48 -5.87
C ASN A 11 0.73 5.32 -7.15
N ILE A 12 -0.42 5.19 -7.80
CA ILE A 12 -0.76 5.91 -9.04
C ILE A 12 -0.66 7.43 -8.83
N GLU A 13 -1.23 7.97 -7.77
CA GLU A 13 -1.20 9.41 -7.45
C GLU A 13 0.23 9.96 -7.36
N LEU A 14 1.13 9.23 -6.71
CA LEU A 14 2.53 9.63 -6.61
C LEU A 14 3.27 9.52 -7.94
N ALA A 15 2.86 8.60 -8.82
CA ALA A 15 3.39 8.52 -10.18
C ALA A 15 2.89 9.71 -11.03
N VAL A 16 1.61 10.07 -10.91
CA VAL A 16 1.01 11.23 -11.58
C VAL A 16 1.64 12.53 -11.09
N LYS A 17 1.77 12.73 -9.78
CA LYS A 17 2.41 13.92 -9.20
C LYS A 17 3.85 14.10 -9.69
N LYS A 18 4.61 13.00 -9.82
CA LYS A 18 5.95 13.02 -10.43
C LYS A 18 5.91 13.39 -11.91
N ALA A 19 4.93 12.88 -12.65
CA ALA A 19 4.76 13.22 -14.06
C ALA A 19 4.41 14.71 -14.23
N CYS A 20 3.43 15.22 -13.47
CA CYS A 20 3.06 16.63 -13.42
C CYS A 20 4.26 17.51 -13.08
N GLY A 21 5.07 17.15 -12.08
CA GLY A 21 6.27 17.91 -11.73
C GLY A 21 7.33 17.95 -12.82
N LYS A 22 7.53 16.86 -13.57
CA LYS A 22 8.51 16.83 -14.67
C LYS A 22 8.00 17.48 -15.96
N LEU A 23 6.70 17.34 -16.24
CA LEU A 23 6.08 17.83 -17.47
C LEU A 23 5.50 19.24 -17.31
N LYS A 24 5.36 19.73 -16.07
CA LYS A 24 4.70 21.00 -15.71
C LYS A 24 3.28 21.09 -16.26
N ILE A 25 2.57 19.97 -16.23
CA ILE A 25 1.17 19.87 -16.63
C ILE A 25 0.34 19.70 -15.37
N ASP A 26 -0.76 20.44 -15.27
CA ASP A 26 -1.72 20.29 -14.18
C ASP A 26 -2.27 18.86 -14.10
N GLN A 27 -2.53 18.39 -12.88
CA GLN A 27 -3.02 17.04 -12.63
C GLN A 27 -4.39 16.77 -13.28
N GLU A 28 -5.19 17.80 -13.53
CA GLU A 28 -6.49 17.69 -14.20
C GLU A 28 -6.37 17.57 -15.73
N LYS A 29 -5.26 18.07 -16.31
CA LYS A 29 -5.05 18.15 -17.77
C LYS A 29 -4.14 17.03 -18.28
N ILE A 30 -3.50 16.28 -17.39
CA ILE A 30 -2.56 15.21 -17.75
C ILE A 30 -3.32 13.98 -18.24
N LYS A 31 -3.07 13.58 -19.50
CA LYS A 31 -3.60 12.33 -20.06
C LYS A 31 -2.61 11.20 -19.83
N TYR A 32 -3.03 10.18 -19.09
CA TYR A 32 -2.18 9.03 -18.78
C TYR A 32 -2.94 7.71 -18.85
N LYS A 33 -2.18 6.63 -19.04
CA LYS A 33 -2.66 5.25 -18.95
C LYS A 33 -1.91 4.53 -17.83
N VAL A 34 -2.63 3.79 -17.01
CA VAL A 34 -2.05 2.98 -15.94
C VAL A 34 -1.50 1.69 -16.54
N ILE A 35 -0.22 1.40 -16.29
CA ILE A 35 0.42 0.13 -16.65
C ILE A 35 0.40 -0.82 -15.45
N SER A 36 0.62 -0.29 -14.25
CA SER A 36 0.57 -1.05 -13.00
C SER A 36 0.08 -0.17 -11.86
N HIS A 37 -0.82 -0.70 -11.05
CA HIS A 37 -1.30 -0.05 -9.82
C HIS A 37 -0.26 -0.08 -8.69
N GLY A 38 0.76 -0.94 -8.81
CA GLY A 38 1.69 -1.23 -7.71
C GLY A 38 1.06 -2.14 -6.66
N SER A 39 1.89 -2.80 -5.85
CA SER A 39 1.39 -3.64 -4.77
C SER A 39 2.36 -3.65 -3.58
N THR A 40 1.78 -3.80 -2.40
CA THR A 40 2.51 -4.08 -1.16
C THR A 40 2.31 -5.56 -0.84
N GLY A 41 3.41 -6.29 -0.61
CA GLY A 41 3.34 -7.71 -0.24
C GLY A 41 2.56 -7.95 1.05
N ILE A 42 2.35 -9.24 1.41
CA ILE A 42 1.36 -9.70 2.39
C ILE A 42 1.40 -9.06 3.79
N PHE A 43 2.50 -8.44 4.20
CA PHE A 43 2.60 -7.64 5.43
C PHE A 43 3.43 -6.36 5.20
N GLY A 44 3.57 -5.93 3.95
CA GLY A 44 4.57 -4.95 3.54
C GLY A 44 6.02 -5.46 3.59
N LEU A 45 6.24 -6.74 3.98
CA LEU A 45 7.54 -7.40 4.11
C LEU A 45 8.02 -8.05 2.80
N ALA A 46 7.11 -8.66 2.04
CA ALA A 46 7.43 -9.40 0.80
C ALA A 46 7.67 -8.48 -0.42
N GLY A 47 8.36 -7.36 -0.19
CA GLY A 47 8.69 -6.39 -1.23
C GLY A 47 7.52 -5.52 -1.68
N ARG A 48 7.84 -4.48 -2.47
CA ARG A 48 6.86 -3.55 -3.03
C ARG A 48 7.06 -3.41 -4.53
N LYS A 49 6.01 -3.66 -5.31
CA LYS A 49 5.97 -3.32 -6.73
C LYS A 49 5.48 -1.89 -6.89
N LYS A 50 6.21 -1.07 -7.64
CA LYS A 50 5.86 0.33 -7.88
C LYS A 50 4.72 0.44 -8.89
N ALA A 51 3.81 1.39 -8.65
CA ALA A 51 2.86 1.82 -9.66
C ALA A 51 3.59 2.43 -10.86
N LYS A 52 3.09 2.16 -12.07
CA LYS A 52 3.62 2.69 -13.32
C LYS A 52 2.50 3.27 -14.17
N ILE A 53 2.74 4.46 -14.71
CA ILE A 53 1.87 5.13 -15.66
C ILE A 53 2.66 5.56 -16.89
N ILE A 54 1.98 5.66 -18.02
CA ILE A 54 2.50 6.25 -19.25
C ILE A 54 1.69 7.49 -19.59
N VAL A 55 2.37 8.60 -19.85
CA VAL A 55 1.75 9.90 -20.10
C VAL A 55 1.96 10.28 -21.55
N SER A 56 0.88 10.72 -22.21
CA SER A 56 0.94 11.29 -23.56
C SER A 56 1.20 12.79 -23.45
N VAL A 57 2.32 13.25 -23.99
CA VAL A 57 2.67 14.67 -24.00
C VAL A 57 2.34 15.25 -25.37
N PRO A 58 1.34 16.13 -25.48
CA PRO A 58 1.19 16.96 -26.66
C PRO A 58 2.33 17.98 -26.69
N GLU A 59 2.97 18.11 -27.85
CA GLU A 59 4.10 19.00 -28.10
C GLU A 59 3.62 20.46 -27.94
N LYS A 60 3.76 21.02 -26.74
CA LYS A 60 3.72 22.46 -26.49
C LYS A 60 4.98 22.85 -25.74
N GLU A 61 5.62 23.87 -26.28
CA GLU A 61 6.94 24.36 -25.95
C GLU A 61 7.12 24.77 -24.48
N GLU A 62 8.39 24.76 -24.11
CA GLU A 62 9.00 24.86 -22.79
C GLU A 62 8.59 26.11 -21.99
N ALA A 63 8.73 26.06 -20.65
CA ALA A 63 9.71 26.92 -19.94
C ALA A 63 9.64 26.82 -18.40
N VAL A 64 10.76 27.22 -17.80
CA VAL A 64 11.02 27.70 -16.42
C VAL A 64 11.23 26.70 -15.28
N LYS A 65 12.53 26.53 -14.99
CA LYS A 65 13.12 25.95 -13.78
C LYS A 65 12.55 26.57 -12.50
N LYS A 66 12.31 25.75 -11.46
CA LYS A 66 12.71 26.09 -10.08
C LYS A 66 12.82 24.80 -9.25
N GLN A 67 14.05 24.53 -8.83
CA GLN A 67 14.38 23.62 -7.74
C GLN A 67 13.74 24.15 -6.46
N VAL A 68 13.14 23.31 -5.61
CA VAL A 68 13.32 23.33 -4.15
C VAL A 68 12.93 21.94 -3.59
N LYS A 69 13.95 21.24 -3.09
CA LYS A 69 14.04 20.46 -1.84
C LYS A 69 12.74 19.98 -1.17
N GLU A 70 12.67 18.65 -1.02
CA GLU A 70 12.63 17.96 0.28
C GLU A 70 11.80 18.63 1.39
N LYS A 71 10.58 18.10 1.59
CA LYS A 71 9.95 18.11 2.91
C LYS A 71 9.39 16.73 3.21
N ASN A 72 9.98 16.11 4.23
CA ASN A 72 9.36 15.09 5.05
C ASN A 72 7.94 15.52 5.43
N LEU A 73 6.94 14.74 5.04
CA LEU A 73 5.69 14.67 5.77
C LEU A 73 5.53 13.23 6.27
N THR A 74 5.96 13.05 7.51
CA THR A 74 5.29 12.20 8.48
C THR A 74 3.81 12.61 8.53
N GLU A 75 2.96 11.85 7.85
CA GLU A 75 1.53 11.82 8.16
C GLU A 75 1.26 10.53 8.90
N LYS A 76 1.14 10.65 10.22
CA LYS A 76 0.41 9.69 11.06
C LYS A 76 -1.00 9.65 10.50
N ILE A 77 -1.40 8.51 9.95
CA ILE A 77 -2.81 8.22 9.70
C ILE A 77 -3.28 7.44 10.93
N GLU A 78 -3.90 8.17 11.87
CA GLU A 78 -4.76 7.60 12.89
C GLU A 78 -6.00 7.04 12.19
N ILE A 79 -6.14 5.72 12.19
CA ILE A 79 -7.39 5.07 11.81
C ILE A 79 -8.25 5.01 13.07
N ASN A 80 -9.12 6.01 13.22
CA ASN A 80 -10.28 5.91 14.09
C ASN A 80 -11.31 4.99 13.39
N LYS A 81 -11.50 3.79 13.94
CA LYS A 81 -12.73 3.03 13.77
C LYS A 81 -13.17 2.55 15.16
N ASN A 82 -13.90 3.43 15.83
CA ASN A 82 -14.85 3.04 16.84
C ASN A 82 -16.08 2.53 16.09
N ASP A 83 -16.27 1.22 16.08
CA ASP A 83 -17.62 0.67 16.15
C ASP A 83 -17.59 -0.35 17.29
N THR A 84 -18.00 0.16 18.45
CA THR A 84 -18.31 -0.58 19.66
C THR A 84 -19.48 -1.53 19.36
N VAL A 85 -19.28 -2.81 19.62
CA VAL A 85 -20.37 -3.65 20.17
C VAL A 85 -19.82 -4.37 21.39
N ASN A 86 -20.47 -4.07 22.51
CA ASN A 86 -20.37 -4.64 23.85
C ASN A 86 -20.24 -6.18 23.81
N ASN A 87 -19.62 -6.87 24.76
CA ASN A 87 -19.93 -6.81 26.18
C ASN A 87 -18.86 -7.56 26.99
N GLU A 88 -18.59 -7.09 28.20
CA GLU A 88 -18.37 -7.86 29.46
C GLU A 88 -17.61 -9.20 29.35
N GLU A 89 -16.48 -9.47 30.01
CA GLU A 89 -16.18 -9.26 31.43
C GLU A 89 -14.76 -9.79 31.73
N ASN A 90 -14.19 -9.28 32.83
CA ASN A 90 -13.20 -9.89 33.72
C ASN A 90 -11.73 -10.13 33.31
N GLN A 91 -10.87 -9.71 34.23
CA GLN A 91 -9.43 -9.57 34.12
C GLN A 91 -8.73 -10.82 34.67
N ASN A 92 -7.65 -11.25 34.00
CA ASN A 92 -6.66 -12.28 34.37
C ASN A 92 -6.75 -13.70 33.77
N GLU A 93 -7.77 -14.04 32.98
CA GLU A 93 -7.88 -15.35 32.27
C GLU A 93 -7.51 -15.26 30.76
N SER A 94 -7.51 -14.05 30.21
CA SER A 94 -7.44 -13.75 28.76
C SER A 94 -6.17 -14.19 28.00
N ARG A 95 -5.02 -14.33 28.68
CA ARG A 95 -3.74 -14.60 27.99
C ARG A 95 -3.56 -16.09 27.67
N THR A 96 -4.07 -16.96 28.53
CA THR A 96 -4.09 -18.42 28.29
C THR A 96 -5.05 -18.75 27.16
N ASP A 97 -6.16 -18.04 27.07
CA ASP A 97 -7.21 -18.29 26.07
C ASP A 97 -6.73 -17.95 24.65
N SER A 98 -6.05 -16.83 24.48
CA SER A 98 -5.52 -16.42 23.16
C SER A 98 -4.46 -17.41 22.64
N VAL A 99 -3.62 -17.95 23.52
CA VAL A 99 -2.61 -18.97 23.17
C VAL A 99 -3.27 -20.31 22.87
N LEU A 100 -4.30 -20.69 23.64
CA LEU A 100 -5.07 -21.91 23.41
C LEU A 100 -5.82 -21.85 22.07
N ILE A 101 -6.52 -20.75 21.79
CA ILE A 101 -7.18 -20.49 20.50
C ILE A 101 -6.16 -20.55 19.36
N GLY A 102 -5.00 -19.92 19.53
CA GLY A 102 -3.92 -19.98 18.55
C GLY A 102 -3.46 -21.43 18.29
N LYS A 103 -3.25 -22.21 19.36
CA LYS A 103 -2.87 -23.62 19.26
C LYS A 103 -3.93 -24.45 18.55
N GLU A 104 -5.20 -24.27 18.89
CA GLU A 104 -6.31 -25.00 18.28
C GLU A 104 -6.46 -24.69 16.79
N VAL A 105 -6.40 -23.42 16.41
CA VAL A 105 -6.47 -23.00 15.01
C VAL A 105 -5.30 -23.57 14.22
N LEU A 106 -4.08 -23.48 14.76
CA LEU A 106 -2.90 -24.03 14.12
C LEU A 106 -2.98 -25.56 14.01
N GLN A 107 -3.44 -26.26 15.05
CA GLN A 107 -3.61 -27.71 15.03
C GLN A 107 -4.64 -28.10 13.96
N LYS A 108 -5.76 -27.40 13.85
CA LYS A 108 -6.78 -27.62 12.80
C LYS A 108 -6.23 -27.42 11.38
N ILE A 109 -5.35 -26.42 11.19
CA ILE A 109 -4.68 -26.21 9.90
C ILE A 109 -3.75 -27.39 9.60
N ILE A 110 -2.99 -27.85 10.58
CA ILE A 110 -2.06 -28.98 10.41
C ILE A 110 -2.82 -30.28 10.13
N ASP A 111 -3.90 -30.55 10.86
CA ASP A 111 -4.75 -31.74 10.66
C ASP A 111 -5.36 -31.77 9.26
N SER A 112 -5.56 -30.60 8.63
CA SER A 112 -6.03 -30.48 7.25
C SER A 112 -4.95 -30.80 6.21
N ILE A 113 -3.68 -30.88 6.62
CA ILE A 113 -2.53 -31.18 5.77
C ILE A 113 -2.05 -32.61 6.00
N THR A 114 -1.90 -33.03 7.27
CA THR A 114 -1.46 -34.38 7.66
C THR A 114 -2.05 -34.78 9.01
N ALA A 115 -2.37 -36.05 9.18
CA ALA A 115 -3.08 -36.55 10.36
C ALA A 115 -2.17 -36.83 11.58
N ASP A 116 -0.85 -36.84 11.40
CA ASP A 116 0.14 -37.29 12.38
C ASP A 116 0.98 -36.18 13.01
N ALA A 117 0.83 -34.94 12.54
CA ALA A 117 1.61 -33.81 13.05
C ALA A 117 0.91 -33.11 14.23
N LYS A 118 1.69 -32.79 15.27
CA LYS A 118 1.22 -32.12 16.49
C LYS A 118 2.03 -30.88 16.81
N ILE A 119 1.37 -29.89 17.40
CA ILE A 119 1.99 -28.65 17.86
C ILE A 119 2.25 -28.73 19.36
N GLU A 120 3.52 -28.66 19.72
CA GLU A 120 4.00 -28.48 21.10
C GLU A 120 4.47 -27.04 21.28
N ILE A 121 4.07 -26.42 22.40
CA ILE A 121 4.39 -25.03 22.78
C ILE A 121 5.15 -25.07 24.09
#